data_AF-A0A3E2N4S1-F1
#
_entry.id   AF-A0A3E2N4S1-F1
#
_cell.length_a   1.000
_cell.length_b   1.000
_cell.length_c   1.000
_cell.angle_alpha   90.00
_cell.angle_beta   90.00
_cell.angle_gamma   90.00
#
_symmetry.space_group_name_H-M   'P 1'
#
loop_
_entity.id
_entity.type
_entity.pdbx_description
1 polymer ?
#
loop_
_entity_poly.entity_id
_entity_poly.type
_entity_poly.pdbx_seq_one_letter_code
_entity_poly.pdbx_strand_id
1 'polypeptide(L)'
;MTINQKKSIIAFYLSKFNEQAYKELGYFGTWTEAMDDISKRITGFNVIPNSYIRRRRDEFDVFFENGRAGYQNRKPTVQVMEMFRQWNGMNFEKMTELVKTVLSGAFEKEDKIELSKVKEDLTEYEVEAYLNFQDDSASLNTKMKEIQQRIYSRRKIEMLKRLYAYRCQICGRNIGYEYDTYIAEAHHIKYFSSCIDNSSDNLLILCPNHHTLIHKLNPVFDYDKLEYVYSNDKRDGLILDFHLTHGKEDK
;
A
#
# COMPACT_ATOMS: atom_id res chain seq x y z
N MET A 1 4.88 -12.43 0.96
CA MET A 1 3.84 -13.02 0.08
C MET A 1 2.61 -12.13 0.03
N THR A 2 2.12 -11.81 -1.16
CA THR A 2 0.85 -11.06 -1.34
C THR A 2 -0.36 -11.90 -0.92
N ILE A 3 -1.49 -11.25 -0.61
CA ILE A 3 -2.76 -11.94 -0.28
C ILE A 3 -3.16 -12.95 -1.37
N ASN A 4 -2.97 -12.62 -2.65
CA ASN A 4 -3.31 -13.51 -3.75
C ASN A 4 -2.35 -14.70 -3.86
N GLN A 5 -1.06 -14.51 -3.59
CA GLN A 5 -0.09 -15.60 -3.50
C GLN A 5 -0.41 -16.55 -2.33
N LYS A 6 -0.75 -15.99 -1.15
CA LYS A 6 -1.21 -16.76 0.01
C LYS A 6 -2.46 -17.59 -0.34
N LYS A 7 -3.45 -17.00 -1.02
CA LYS A 7 -4.64 -17.74 -1.49
C LYS A 7 -4.30 -18.82 -2.51
N SER A 8 -3.34 -18.57 -3.41
CA SER A 8 -2.96 -19.51 -4.47
C SER A 8 -2.21 -20.73 -3.92
N ILE A 9 -1.27 -20.54 -2.99
CA ILE A 9 -0.54 -21.66 -2.39
C ILE A 9 -1.46 -22.54 -1.54
N ILE A 10 -2.38 -21.92 -0.79
CA ILE A 10 -3.36 -22.65 0.01
C ILE A 10 -4.35 -23.38 -0.90
N ALA A 11 -4.84 -22.74 -1.96
CA ALA A 11 -5.68 -23.38 -2.96
C ALA A 11 -4.99 -24.59 -3.62
N PHE A 12 -3.70 -24.47 -3.96
CA PHE A 12 -2.90 -25.58 -4.49
C PHE A 12 -2.76 -26.72 -3.48
N TYR A 13 -2.39 -26.43 -2.23
CA TYR A 13 -2.26 -27.42 -1.16
C TYR A 13 -3.57 -28.17 -0.92
N LEU A 14 -4.66 -27.42 -0.81
CA LEU A 14 -6.01 -27.95 -0.64
C LEU A 14 -6.43 -28.80 -1.84
N SER A 15 -6.06 -28.40 -3.06
CA SER A 15 -6.29 -29.20 -4.26
C SER A 15 -5.47 -30.50 -4.22
N LYS A 16 -4.15 -30.42 -4.08
CA LYS A 16 -3.25 -31.58 -4.14
C LYS A 16 -3.52 -32.65 -3.08
N PHE A 17 -3.87 -32.26 -1.85
CA PHE A 17 -3.98 -33.19 -0.72
C PHE A 17 -5.39 -33.33 -0.14
N ASN A 18 -6.34 -32.53 -0.66
CA ASN A 18 -7.77 -32.62 -0.39
C ASN A 18 -8.12 -32.86 1.09
N GLU A 19 -8.72 -34.02 1.44
CA GLU A 19 -9.14 -34.32 2.81
C GLU A 19 -7.99 -34.30 3.82
N GLN A 20 -6.81 -34.77 3.44
CA GLN A 20 -5.64 -34.81 4.31
C GLN A 20 -5.23 -33.38 4.69
N ALA A 21 -5.29 -32.45 3.74
CA ALA A 21 -5.00 -31.04 4.00
C ALA A 21 -5.98 -30.40 4.98
N TYR A 22 -7.29 -30.67 4.86
CA TYR A 22 -8.27 -30.11 5.79
C TYR A 22 -8.08 -30.62 7.22
N LYS A 23 -7.90 -31.94 7.37
CA LYS A 23 -7.67 -32.57 8.68
C LYS A 23 -6.43 -31.98 9.37
N GLU A 24 -5.35 -31.82 8.61
CA GLU A 24 -4.08 -31.29 9.11
C GLU A 24 -4.15 -29.81 9.50
N LEU A 25 -5.05 -29.05 8.87
CA LEU A 25 -5.34 -27.66 9.23
C LEU A 25 -6.39 -27.54 10.34
N GLY A 26 -6.88 -28.65 10.89
CA GLY A 26 -7.85 -28.68 11.99
C GLY A 26 -9.30 -28.46 11.56
N TYR A 27 -9.61 -28.62 10.27
CA TYR A 27 -10.97 -28.51 9.75
C TYR A 27 -11.63 -29.90 9.64
N PHE A 28 -12.62 -30.13 10.48
CA PHE A 28 -13.44 -31.36 10.51
C PHE A 28 -14.90 -31.13 10.11
N GLY A 29 -15.28 -29.86 9.90
CA GLY A 29 -16.64 -29.43 9.55
C GLY A 29 -16.89 -29.37 8.04
N THR A 30 -17.80 -28.50 7.62
CA THR A 30 -18.11 -28.39 6.19
C THR A 30 -16.99 -27.67 5.44
N TRP A 31 -16.87 -28.04 4.18
CA TRP A 31 -15.88 -27.47 3.27
C TRP A 31 -16.04 -25.96 3.04
N THR A 32 -17.29 -25.50 3.08
CA THR A 32 -17.64 -24.09 2.92
C THR A 32 -17.15 -23.28 4.11
N GLU A 33 -17.38 -23.76 5.33
CA GLU A 33 -16.92 -23.12 6.57
C GLU A 33 -15.39 -23.06 6.64
N ALA A 34 -14.71 -24.17 6.30
CA ALA A 34 -13.26 -24.21 6.24
C ALA A 34 -12.70 -23.16 5.26
N MET A 35 -13.28 -23.05 4.06
CA MET A 35 -12.85 -22.08 3.06
C MET A 35 -13.11 -20.63 3.47
N ASP A 36 -14.20 -20.34 4.17
CA ASP A 36 -14.47 -18.99 4.67
C ASP A 36 -13.54 -18.61 5.83
N ASP A 37 -13.27 -19.53 6.75
CA ASP A 37 -12.32 -19.31 7.84
C ASP A 37 -10.90 -19.09 7.30
N ILE A 38 -10.44 -19.94 6.38
CA ILE A 38 -9.15 -19.77 5.69
C ILE A 38 -9.10 -18.39 4.99
N SER A 39 -10.17 -17.99 4.30
CA SER A 39 -10.22 -16.66 3.67
C SER A 39 -10.04 -15.55 4.70
N LYS A 40 -10.74 -15.60 5.84
CA LYS A 40 -10.62 -14.59 6.91
C LYS A 40 -9.22 -14.54 7.51
N ARG A 41 -8.59 -15.69 7.74
CA ARG A 41 -7.22 -15.76 8.25
C ARG A 41 -6.19 -15.13 7.30
N ILE A 42 -6.45 -15.14 5.99
CA ILE A 42 -5.55 -14.53 5.00
C ILE A 42 -5.82 -13.03 4.81
N THR A 43 -7.09 -12.60 4.85
CA THR A 43 -7.48 -11.21 4.53
C THR A 43 -7.77 -10.34 5.74
N GLY A 44 -7.80 -10.91 6.94
CA GLY A 44 -8.22 -10.26 8.18
C GLY A 44 -9.68 -10.58 8.54
N PHE A 45 -9.95 -10.70 9.84
CA PHE A 45 -11.27 -11.09 10.39
C PHE A 45 -12.39 -10.08 10.08
N ASN A 46 -12.06 -8.83 9.77
CA ASN A 46 -13.01 -7.77 9.42
C ASN A 46 -13.35 -7.72 7.92
N VAL A 47 -12.77 -8.61 7.10
CA VAL A 47 -13.01 -8.65 5.66
C VAL A 47 -14.00 -9.76 5.32
N ILE A 48 -15.04 -9.41 4.56
CA ILE A 48 -16.04 -10.38 4.10
C ILE A 48 -15.34 -11.42 3.20
N PRO A 49 -15.47 -12.73 3.49
CA PRO A 49 -14.92 -13.79 2.65
C PRO A 49 -15.39 -13.64 1.21
N ASN A 50 -14.46 -13.77 0.26
CA ASN A 50 -14.80 -13.78 -1.15
C ASN A 50 -14.57 -15.15 -1.78
N SER A 51 -15.22 -15.38 -2.92
CA SER A 51 -15.13 -16.67 -3.64
C SER A 51 -13.78 -16.90 -4.33
N TYR A 52 -12.79 -16.03 -4.15
CA TYR A 52 -11.52 -16.10 -4.88
C TYR A 52 -10.72 -17.36 -4.57
N ILE A 53 -10.59 -17.76 -3.30
CA ILE A 53 -9.84 -18.97 -2.93
C ILE A 53 -10.48 -20.24 -3.49
N ARG A 54 -11.82 -20.27 -3.56
CA ARG A 54 -12.60 -21.36 -4.17
C ARG A 54 -12.32 -21.45 -5.66
N ARG A 55 -12.39 -20.32 -6.38
CA ARG A 55 -12.05 -20.25 -7.81
C ARG A 55 -10.60 -20.64 -8.08
N ARG A 56 -9.67 -20.17 -7.24
CA ARG A 56 -8.24 -20.55 -7.35
C ARG A 56 -8.05 -22.04 -7.19
N ARG A 57 -8.78 -22.66 -6.26
CA ARG A 57 -8.71 -24.10 -6.07
C ARG A 57 -9.27 -24.85 -7.27
N ASP A 58 -10.41 -24.42 -7.81
CA ASP A 58 -11.00 -25.05 -9.00
C ASP A 58 -10.02 -25.05 -10.20
N GLU A 59 -9.17 -24.02 -10.30
CA GLU A 59 -8.12 -23.94 -11.34
C GLU A 59 -6.98 -24.95 -11.15
N PHE A 60 -6.72 -25.37 -9.91
CA PHE A 60 -5.74 -26.42 -9.61
C PHE A 60 -6.35 -27.83 -9.60
N ASP A 61 -7.66 -27.95 -9.36
CA ASP A 61 -8.37 -29.24 -9.37
C ASP A 61 -8.30 -29.93 -10.74
N VAL A 62 -7.95 -29.21 -11.82
CA VAL A 62 -7.70 -29.78 -13.15
C VAL A 62 -6.48 -30.70 -13.18
N PHE A 63 -5.53 -30.52 -12.25
CA PHE A 63 -4.29 -31.31 -12.20
C PHE A 63 -4.37 -32.51 -11.26
N PHE A 64 -5.43 -32.64 -10.46
CA PHE A 64 -5.52 -33.65 -9.40
C PHE A 64 -6.90 -34.31 -9.38
N GLU A 65 -6.93 -35.63 -9.21
CA GLU A 65 -8.17 -36.41 -9.13
C GLU A 65 -8.80 -36.30 -7.73
N ASN A 66 -9.52 -35.20 -7.50
CA ASN A 66 -10.03 -34.85 -6.17
C ASN A 66 -11.51 -35.22 -5.92
N GLY A 67 -12.17 -35.87 -6.87
CA GLY A 67 -13.57 -36.31 -6.74
C GLY A 67 -14.62 -35.20 -6.57
N ARG A 68 -14.24 -33.93 -6.74
CA ARG A 68 -15.13 -32.77 -6.56
C ARG A 68 -15.79 -32.34 -7.87
N ALA A 69 -17.10 -32.13 -7.83
CA ALA A 69 -17.88 -31.54 -8.92
C ALA A 69 -17.66 -30.00 -9.02
N GLY A 70 -16.43 -29.57 -9.29
CA GLY A 70 -16.08 -28.17 -9.59
C GLY A 70 -16.12 -27.85 -11.08
N TYR A 71 -15.73 -26.64 -11.47
CA TYR A 71 -15.49 -26.28 -12.88
C TYR A 71 -14.17 -26.90 -13.39
N GLN A 72 -14.05 -28.23 -13.32
CA GLN A 72 -12.86 -29.02 -13.72
C GLN A 72 -12.50 -28.91 -15.21
N ASN A 73 -13.36 -28.27 -16.01
CA ASN A 73 -13.31 -28.32 -17.47
C ASN A 73 -12.67 -27.08 -18.13
N ARG A 74 -12.03 -26.19 -17.36
CA ARG A 74 -11.34 -25.02 -17.93
C ARG A 74 -9.85 -25.33 -18.11
N LYS A 75 -9.33 -25.06 -19.31
CA LYS A 75 -7.88 -25.16 -19.56
C LYS A 75 -7.11 -24.24 -18.58
N PRO A 76 -6.11 -24.76 -17.85
CA PRO A 76 -5.29 -23.94 -16.96
C PRO A 76 -4.58 -22.83 -17.73
N THR A 77 -4.47 -21.64 -17.13
CA THR A 77 -3.70 -20.54 -17.72
C THR A 77 -2.20 -20.82 -17.62
N VAL A 78 -1.40 -20.11 -18.41
CA VAL A 78 0.08 -20.22 -18.38
C VAL A 78 0.62 -20.04 -16.97
N GLN A 79 0.14 -19.01 -16.27
CA GLN A 79 0.53 -18.72 -14.89
C GLN A 79 0.19 -19.85 -13.90
N VAL A 80 -0.97 -20.50 -14.06
CA VAL A 80 -1.36 -21.63 -13.19
C VAL A 80 -0.49 -22.85 -13.47
N MET A 81 -0.12 -23.09 -14.73
CA MET A 81 0.81 -24.17 -15.08
C MET A 81 2.22 -23.93 -14.50
N GLU A 82 2.71 -22.69 -14.48
CA GLU A 82 3.98 -22.34 -13.86
C GLU A 82 3.96 -22.57 -12.35
N MET A 83 2.90 -22.12 -11.66
CA MET A 83 2.70 -22.37 -10.23
C MET A 83 2.66 -23.87 -9.91
N PHE A 84 1.96 -24.65 -10.74
CA PHE A 84 1.92 -26.10 -10.61
C PHE A 84 3.33 -26.70 -10.72
N ARG A 85 4.10 -26.35 -11.76
CA ARG A 85 5.48 -26.85 -11.93
C ARG A 85 6.37 -26.54 -10.74
N GLN A 86 6.25 -25.32 -10.19
CA GLN A 86 7.04 -24.88 -9.05
C GLN A 86 6.72 -25.66 -7.77
N TRP A 87 5.44 -25.91 -7.50
CA TRP A 87 4.99 -26.44 -6.20
C TRP A 87 4.71 -27.93 -6.18
N ASN A 88 4.50 -28.56 -7.34
CA ASN A 88 4.17 -29.97 -7.41
C ASN A 88 5.29 -30.89 -6.90
N GLY A 89 6.55 -30.45 -6.96
CA GLY A 89 7.69 -31.20 -6.40
C GLY A 89 7.75 -31.24 -4.87
N MET A 90 6.98 -30.41 -4.16
CA MET A 90 6.99 -30.41 -2.69
C MET A 90 6.16 -31.56 -2.11
N ASN A 91 6.71 -32.22 -1.09
CA ASN A 91 6.03 -33.26 -0.32
C ASN A 91 4.98 -32.66 0.65
N PHE A 92 4.19 -33.55 1.24
CA PHE A 92 3.08 -33.15 2.11
C PHE A 92 3.55 -32.37 3.34
N GLU A 93 4.60 -32.84 4.01
CA GLU A 93 5.12 -32.24 5.24
C GLU A 93 5.61 -30.81 5.01
N LYS A 94 6.44 -30.61 3.99
CA LYS A 94 7.01 -29.30 3.66
C LYS A 94 5.94 -28.31 3.20
N MET A 95 4.95 -28.78 2.44
CA MET A 95 3.84 -27.93 2.01
C MET A 95 2.92 -27.56 3.19
N THR A 96 2.69 -28.51 4.11
CA THR A 96 1.90 -28.28 5.32
C THR A 96 2.54 -27.23 6.20
N GLU A 97 3.85 -27.33 6.44
CA GLU A 97 4.60 -26.35 7.22
C GLU A 97 4.46 -24.94 6.62
N LEU A 98 4.69 -24.82 5.31
CA LEU A 98 4.57 -23.57 4.59
C LEU A 98 3.17 -22.96 4.69
N VAL A 99 2.13 -23.77 4.52
CA VAL A 99 0.73 -23.33 4.65
C VAL A 99 0.40 -22.90 6.08
N LYS A 100 0.87 -23.64 7.10
CA LYS A 100 0.69 -23.25 8.51
C LYS A 100 1.39 -21.93 8.81
N THR A 101 2.60 -21.71 8.29
CA THR A 101 3.31 -20.43 8.42
C THR A 101 2.53 -19.30 7.76
N VAL A 102 1.96 -19.51 6.58
CA VAL A 102 1.11 -18.53 5.89
C VAL A 102 -0.15 -18.18 6.70
N LEU A 103 -0.80 -19.18 7.31
CA LEU A 103 -2.04 -19.01 8.08
C LEU A 103 -1.83 -18.47 9.50
N SER A 104 -0.65 -18.69 10.11
CA SER A 104 -0.31 -18.23 11.45
C SER A 104 -0.05 -16.71 11.54
N GLY A 105 -0.07 -16.00 10.41
CA GLY A 105 0.29 -14.58 10.40
C GLY A 105 1.77 -14.32 10.68
N ALA A 106 2.65 -15.33 10.61
CA ALA A 106 4.10 -15.13 10.79
C ALA A 106 4.72 -14.21 9.73
N PHE A 107 4.04 -14.00 8.60
CA PHE A 107 4.34 -13.00 7.57
C PHE A 107 3.62 -11.65 7.77
N GLU A 108 2.95 -11.44 8.90
CA GLU A 108 2.28 -10.18 9.30
C GLU A 108 3.07 -9.39 10.34
N LYS A 109 4.38 -9.64 10.46
CA LYS A 109 5.24 -8.52 10.82
C LYS A 109 5.21 -7.59 9.62
N GLU A 110 4.60 -6.42 9.80
CA GLU A 110 5.03 -5.23 9.08
C GLU A 110 6.54 -5.32 8.96
N ASP A 111 7.09 -5.23 7.75
CA ASP A 111 8.52 -5.00 7.57
C ASP A 111 8.82 -3.58 8.09
N LYS A 112 8.73 -3.39 9.41
CA LYS A 112 9.63 -2.51 10.11
C LYS A 112 10.98 -3.17 9.98
N ILE A 113 11.67 -2.83 8.89
CA ILE A 113 13.11 -2.99 8.85
C ILE A 113 13.61 -2.19 10.06
N GLU A 114 13.99 -2.88 11.13
CA GLU A 114 14.80 -2.29 12.20
C GLU A 114 16.15 -1.96 11.55
N LEU A 115 16.25 -0.78 10.93
CA LEU A 115 17.49 -0.26 10.35
C LEU A 115 18.63 -0.19 11.39
N SER A 116 18.31 -0.25 12.67
CA SER A 116 19.27 -0.32 13.78
C SER A 116 20.01 -1.67 13.88
N LYS A 117 19.65 -2.68 13.10
CA LYS A 117 20.37 -3.97 13.00
C LYS A 117 21.01 -4.21 11.63
N VAL A 118 21.24 -3.18 10.83
CA VAL A 118 22.22 -3.27 9.73
C VAL A 118 23.61 -3.29 10.37
N LYS A 119 23.97 -4.45 10.94
CA LYS A 119 25.35 -4.77 11.29
C LYS A 119 26.14 -4.88 10.00
N GLU A 120 27.41 -4.52 10.08
CA GLU A 120 28.42 -4.45 9.02
C GLU A 120 28.68 -5.77 8.26
N ASP A 121 27.86 -6.81 8.46
CA ASP A 121 28.07 -8.16 7.93
C ASP A 121 26.91 -8.63 7.02
N LEU A 122 26.40 -7.76 6.14
CA LEU A 122 25.58 -8.23 5.02
C LEU A 122 26.49 -8.61 3.87
N THR A 123 26.42 -9.86 3.44
CA THR A 123 27.17 -10.33 2.27
C THR A 123 26.60 -9.70 0.99
N GLU A 124 27.44 -9.54 -0.03
CA GLU A 124 27.02 -9.00 -1.34
C GLU A 124 25.82 -9.78 -1.93
N TYR A 125 25.78 -11.09 -1.69
CA TYR A 125 24.67 -11.97 -2.07
C TYR A 125 23.36 -11.67 -1.33
N GLU A 126 23.41 -11.33 -0.04
CA GLU A 126 22.21 -10.95 0.73
C GLU A 126 21.67 -9.60 0.26
N VAL A 127 22.56 -8.64 -0.03
CA VAL A 127 22.18 -7.33 -0.61
C VAL A 127 21.57 -7.50 -2.00
N GLU A 128 22.16 -8.34 -2.85
CA GLU A 128 21.59 -8.66 -4.17
C GLU A 128 20.24 -9.35 -4.07
N ALA A 129 20.03 -10.25 -3.09
CA ALA A 129 18.73 -10.90 -2.89
C ALA A 129 17.63 -9.91 -2.49
N TYR A 130 17.97 -8.83 -1.77
CA TYR A 130 17.03 -7.75 -1.43
C TYR A 130 16.77 -6.78 -2.60
N LEU A 131 17.80 -6.45 -3.39
CA LEU A 131 17.68 -5.55 -4.54
C LEU A 131 17.01 -6.21 -5.75
N ASN A 132 17.25 -7.50 -5.97
CA ASN A 132 16.67 -8.29 -7.06
C ASN A 132 15.27 -8.84 -6.75
N PHE A 133 14.56 -8.25 -5.78
CA PHE A 133 13.16 -8.61 -5.55
C PHE A 133 12.34 -8.21 -6.79
N GLN A 134 12.07 -9.17 -7.67
CA GLN A 134 11.24 -8.98 -8.84
C GLN A 134 9.80 -8.70 -8.39
N ASP A 135 9.32 -7.48 -8.63
CA ASP A 135 7.90 -7.15 -8.48
C ASP A 135 7.10 -7.70 -9.66
N ASP A 136 6.92 -9.02 -9.68
CA ASP A 136 6.05 -9.73 -10.64
C ASP A 136 4.57 -9.36 -10.48
N SER A 137 4.23 -8.51 -9.51
CA SER A 137 2.89 -7.99 -9.28
C SER A 137 2.62 -6.65 -9.98
N ALA A 138 3.65 -6.05 -10.59
CA ALA A 138 3.54 -4.86 -11.42
C ALA A 138 2.56 -5.10 -12.58
N SER A 139 1.34 -4.60 -12.43
CA SER A 139 0.27 -4.74 -13.40
C SER A 139 -0.44 -3.40 -13.56
N LEU A 140 -0.68 -2.99 -14.81
CA LEU A 140 -1.49 -1.81 -15.10
C LEU A 140 -2.96 -2.17 -14.94
N ASN A 141 -3.60 -1.58 -13.93
CA ASN A 141 -5.00 -1.83 -13.62
C ASN A 141 -5.81 -0.56 -13.90
N THR A 142 -6.50 -0.52 -15.04
CA THR A 142 -7.34 0.62 -15.42
C THR A 142 -8.73 0.46 -14.80
N LYS A 143 -9.01 1.23 -13.74
CA LYS A 143 -10.34 1.32 -13.12
C LYS A 143 -11.03 2.60 -13.56
N MET A 144 -12.30 2.52 -13.98
CA MET A 144 -13.13 3.72 -14.07
C MET A 144 -13.47 4.18 -12.64
N LYS A 145 -13.02 5.37 -12.28
CA LYS A 145 -13.40 6.08 -11.05
C LYS A 145 -14.24 7.28 -11.44
N GLU A 146 -15.29 7.58 -10.68
CA GLU A 146 -15.83 8.93 -10.65
C GLU A 146 -14.75 9.84 -10.06
N ILE A 147 -14.20 10.71 -10.91
CA ILE A 147 -13.22 11.70 -10.52
C ILE A 147 -13.99 12.98 -10.23
N GLN A 148 -14.06 13.39 -8.97
CA GLN A 148 -14.41 14.77 -8.66
C GLN A 148 -13.26 15.67 -9.12
N GLN A 149 -13.46 16.34 -10.25
CA GLN A 149 -12.46 17.20 -10.84
C GLN A 149 -12.53 18.57 -10.16
N ARG A 150 -11.46 18.94 -9.46
CA ARG A 150 -11.33 20.27 -8.86
C ARG A 150 -11.06 21.29 -9.97
N ILE A 151 -12.01 22.18 -10.25
CA ILE A 151 -11.84 23.28 -11.19
C ILE A 151 -11.50 24.54 -10.39
N TYR A 152 -10.24 24.94 -10.38
CA TYR A 152 -9.81 26.23 -9.83
C TYR A 152 -8.68 26.80 -10.69
N SER A 153 -8.52 28.13 -10.64
CA SER A 153 -7.51 28.81 -11.47
C SER A 153 -6.10 28.50 -10.97
N ARG A 154 -5.31 27.81 -11.80
CA ARG A 154 -3.88 27.53 -11.54
C ARG A 154 -3.02 28.79 -11.51
N ARG A 155 -3.51 29.89 -12.10
CA ARG A 155 -2.80 31.17 -12.15
C ARG A 155 -2.44 31.71 -10.77
N LYS A 156 -3.34 31.57 -9.79
CA LYS A 156 -3.06 31.99 -8.39
C LYS A 156 -1.90 31.20 -7.79
N ILE A 157 -1.89 29.88 -7.98
CA ILE A 157 -0.81 29.01 -7.49
C ILE A 157 0.53 29.38 -8.15
N GLU A 158 0.54 29.56 -9.47
CA GLU A 158 1.77 29.96 -10.18
C GLU A 158 2.28 31.32 -9.72
N MET A 159 1.39 32.29 -9.49
CA MET A 159 1.76 33.59 -8.95
C MET A 159 2.36 33.48 -7.55
N LEU A 160 1.77 32.67 -6.67
CA LEU A 160 2.33 32.41 -5.33
C LEU A 160 3.70 31.72 -5.42
N LYS A 161 3.86 30.69 -6.25
CA LYS A 161 5.16 30.05 -6.45
C LYS A 161 6.25 31.05 -6.87
N ARG A 162 5.91 32.00 -7.74
CA ARG A 162 6.81 33.08 -8.16
C ARG A 162 7.08 34.10 -7.05
N LEU A 163 6.06 34.49 -6.28
CA LEU A 163 6.19 35.41 -5.14
C LEU A 163 7.22 34.88 -4.13
N TYR A 164 7.20 33.57 -3.88
CA TYR A 164 8.17 32.92 -2.99
C TYR A 164 9.48 32.51 -3.68
N ALA A 165 9.69 32.87 -4.95
CA ALA A 165 10.84 32.42 -5.74
C ALA A 165 11.08 30.91 -5.64
N TYR A 166 9.99 30.13 -5.60
CA TYR A 166 9.96 28.68 -5.42
C TYR A 166 10.67 28.19 -4.14
N ARG A 167 10.73 29.03 -3.11
CA ARG A 167 11.22 28.66 -1.77
C ARG A 167 10.08 28.08 -0.95
N CYS A 168 10.40 27.07 -0.16
CA CYS A 168 9.47 26.55 0.83
C CYS A 168 9.23 27.58 1.94
N GLN A 169 7.98 27.82 2.31
CA GLN A 169 7.63 28.75 3.38
C GLN A 169 8.07 28.28 4.78
N ILE A 170 8.21 26.97 4.99
CA ILE A 170 8.67 26.40 6.27
C ILE A 170 10.20 26.44 6.39
N CYS A 171 10.95 26.00 5.38
CA CYS A 171 12.41 25.89 5.51
C CYS A 171 13.22 26.90 4.70
N GLY A 172 12.58 27.75 3.89
CA GLY A 172 13.21 28.78 3.07
C GLY A 172 14.03 28.28 1.86
N ARG A 173 14.21 26.96 1.72
CA ARG A 173 15.04 26.38 0.65
C ARG A 173 14.32 26.37 -0.69
N ASN A 174 15.06 26.66 -1.76
CA ASN A 174 14.68 26.37 -3.13
C ASN A 174 15.53 25.18 -3.62
N ILE A 175 14.90 24.01 -3.72
CA ILE A 175 15.59 22.75 -4.05
C ILE A 175 15.99 22.70 -5.53
N GLY A 176 15.25 23.38 -6.40
CA GLY A 176 15.50 23.35 -7.85
C GLY A 176 16.61 24.29 -8.30
N TYR A 177 16.98 25.29 -7.49
CA TYR A 177 17.87 26.37 -7.90
C TYR A 177 19.24 25.87 -8.40
N GLU A 178 19.83 24.88 -7.72
CA GLU A 178 21.14 24.32 -8.09
C GLU A 178 21.14 23.57 -9.43
N TYR A 179 19.96 23.24 -9.96
CA TYR A 179 19.77 22.50 -11.20
C TYR A 179 19.05 23.33 -12.26
N ASP A 180 19.07 24.67 -12.13
CA ASP A 180 18.37 25.60 -13.02
C ASP A 180 16.89 25.28 -13.22
N THR A 181 16.24 24.78 -12.17
CA THR A 181 14.83 24.41 -12.17
C THR A 181 14.10 24.98 -10.97
N TYR A 182 12.78 24.81 -10.94
CA TYR A 182 11.89 25.43 -9.96
C TYR A 182 10.93 24.40 -9.39
N ILE A 183 11.24 23.91 -8.18
CA ILE A 183 10.49 22.85 -7.52
C ILE A 183 9.83 23.42 -6.26
N ALA A 184 8.53 23.63 -6.35
CA ALA A 184 7.68 23.95 -5.20
C ALA A 184 6.25 23.46 -5.45
N GLU A 185 5.58 23.04 -4.39
CA GLU A 185 4.24 22.46 -4.40
C GLU A 185 3.30 23.33 -3.55
N ALA A 186 2.08 23.53 -4.04
CA ALA A 186 1.08 24.26 -3.30
C ALA A 186 0.28 23.30 -2.41
N HIS A 187 0.15 23.64 -1.15
CA HIS A 187 -0.55 22.87 -0.13
C HIS A 187 -1.73 23.68 0.41
N HIS A 188 -2.92 23.09 0.46
CA HIS A 188 -4.06 23.72 1.12
C HIS A 188 -3.98 23.50 2.63
N ILE A 189 -3.99 24.56 3.44
CA ILE A 189 -3.92 24.45 4.91
C ILE A 189 -5.13 23.68 5.44
N LYS A 190 -6.34 24.10 5.02
CA LYS A 190 -7.58 23.34 5.14
C LYS A 190 -7.80 22.60 3.83
N TYR A 191 -7.88 21.27 3.88
CA TYR A 191 -8.04 20.46 2.67
C TYR A 191 -9.18 20.97 1.78
N PHE A 192 -8.89 21.18 0.50
CA PHE A 192 -9.87 21.67 -0.46
C PHE A 192 -11.12 20.76 -0.56
N SER A 193 -10.96 19.45 -0.36
CA SER A 193 -12.08 18.49 -0.34
C SER A 193 -13.11 18.73 0.76
N SER A 194 -12.74 19.42 1.84
CA SER A 194 -13.63 19.68 2.97
C SER A 194 -14.20 21.11 3.00
N CYS A 195 -13.61 22.07 2.28
CA CYS A 195 -14.01 23.48 2.38
C CYS A 195 -14.18 24.23 1.05
N ILE A 196 -13.71 23.69 -0.08
CA ILE A 196 -13.71 24.36 -1.41
C ILE A 196 -13.08 25.78 -1.34
N ASP A 197 -12.20 26.03 -0.37
CA ASP A 197 -11.53 27.31 -0.19
C ASP A 197 -10.19 27.32 -0.94
N ASN A 198 -10.12 28.15 -1.99
CA ASN A 198 -8.93 28.39 -2.79
C ASN A 198 -8.46 29.86 -2.66
N SER A 199 -8.75 30.50 -1.54
CA SER A 199 -8.12 31.75 -1.14
C SER A 199 -6.60 31.56 -1.04
N SER A 200 -5.86 32.62 -1.30
CA SER A 200 -4.42 32.64 -1.05
C SER A 200 -4.14 32.37 0.43
N ASP A 201 -5.01 32.80 1.34
CA ASP A 201 -4.89 32.56 2.79
C ASP A 201 -5.03 31.10 3.22
N ASN A 202 -5.51 30.23 2.31
CA ASN A 202 -5.58 28.80 2.52
C ASN A 202 -4.47 28.05 1.79
N LEU A 203 -3.50 28.73 1.18
CA LEU A 203 -2.45 28.13 0.36
C LEU A 203 -1.07 28.38 0.94
N LEU A 204 -0.25 27.34 0.97
CA LEU A 204 1.17 27.42 1.29
C LEU A 204 2.00 26.89 0.14
N ILE A 205 3.16 27.49 -0.09
CA ILE A 205 4.17 27.03 -1.03
C ILE A 205 5.26 26.26 -0.27
N LEU A 206 5.34 24.96 -0.49
CA LEU A 206 6.19 24.04 0.25
C LEU A 206 7.13 23.26 -0.67
N CYS A 207 8.21 22.72 -0.12
CA CYS A 207 9.02 21.73 -0.82
C CYS A 207 8.38 20.34 -0.72
N PRO A 208 8.75 19.38 -1.59
CA PRO A 208 8.20 18.03 -1.58
C PRO A 208 8.31 17.31 -0.23
N ASN A 209 9.39 17.60 0.52
CA ASN A 209 9.63 17.01 1.83
C ASN A 209 8.57 17.46 2.87
N HIS A 210 8.41 18.77 3.07
CA HIS A 210 7.41 19.28 4.03
C HIS A 210 5.99 19.02 3.56
N HIS A 211 5.74 19.09 2.24
CA HIS A 211 4.44 18.76 1.68
C HIS A 211 4.04 17.33 2.02
N THR A 212 4.91 16.35 1.75
CA THR A 212 4.68 14.94 2.07
C THR A 212 4.56 14.70 3.58
N LEU A 213 5.39 15.39 4.38
CA LEU A 213 5.38 15.28 5.83
C LEU A 213 4.01 15.69 6.42
N ILE A 214 3.45 16.81 5.94
CA ILE A 214 2.14 17.31 6.39
C ILE A 214 1.03 16.35 5.98
N HIS A 215 1.01 15.85 4.74
CA HIS A 215 0.00 14.87 4.31
C HIS A 215 0.06 13.57 5.14
N LYS A 216 1.27 13.12 5.50
CA LYS A 216 1.44 11.85 6.22
C LYS A 216 1.09 11.96 7.70
N LEU A 217 1.45 13.07 8.35
CA LEU A 217 1.26 13.26 9.79
C LEU A 217 -0.03 14.01 10.14
N ASN A 218 -0.65 14.64 9.14
CA ASN A 218 -1.87 15.43 9.28
C ASN A 218 -1.86 16.39 10.50
N PRO A 219 -0.83 17.26 10.63
CA PRO A 219 -0.70 18.20 11.74
C PRO A 219 -1.78 19.29 11.69
N VAL A 220 -2.02 19.94 12.83
CA VAL A 220 -2.92 21.09 12.95
C VAL A 220 -2.13 22.37 12.66
N PHE A 221 -2.68 23.27 11.85
CA PHE A 221 -2.08 24.58 11.59
C PHE A 221 -2.65 25.63 12.54
N ASP A 222 -1.78 26.31 13.28
CA ASP A 222 -2.10 27.45 14.12
C ASP A 222 -1.91 28.73 13.30
N TYR A 223 -3.01 29.45 13.02
CA TYR A 223 -3.00 30.67 12.20
C TYR A 223 -2.46 31.89 12.98
N ASP A 224 -2.53 31.89 14.31
CA ASP A 224 -2.05 33.00 15.13
C ASP A 224 -0.52 32.97 15.23
N LYS A 225 0.04 31.75 15.30
CA LYS A 225 1.49 31.52 15.38
C LYS A 225 2.14 31.17 14.06
N LEU A 226 1.35 30.92 13.02
CA LEU A 226 1.79 30.47 11.70
C LEU A 226 2.70 29.24 11.76
N GLU A 227 2.26 28.23 12.50
CA GLU A 227 3.03 27.01 12.68
C GLU A 227 2.16 25.75 12.58
N TYR A 228 2.76 24.68 12.05
CA TYR A 228 2.19 23.34 12.15
C TYR A 228 2.57 22.71 13.48
N VAL A 229 1.58 22.21 14.21
CA VAL A 229 1.75 21.45 15.44
C VAL A 229 1.51 19.97 15.17
N TYR A 230 2.55 19.17 15.38
CA TYR A 230 2.53 17.73 15.16
C TYR A 230 2.09 16.99 16.43
N SER A 231 1.64 15.74 16.28
CA SER A 231 1.20 14.88 17.39
C SER A 231 2.28 14.55 18.42
N ASN A 232 3.55 14.76 18.08
CA ASN A 232 4.71 14.56 18.96
C ASN A 232 5.24 15.88 19.53
N ASP A 233 4.40 16.93 19.59
CA ASP A 233 4.71 18.28 20.09
C ASP A 233 5.81 19.04 19.33
N LYS A 234 6.33 18.47 18.23
CA LYS A 234 7.18 19.23 17.32
C LYS A 234 6.37 20.31 16.62
N ARG A 235 7.06 21.38 16.22
CA ARG A 235 6.46 22.54 15.57
C ARG A 235 7.30 22.96 14.37
N ASP A 236 6.63 23.21 13.26
CA ASP A 236 7.23 23.80 12.05
C ASP A 236 6.57 25.15 11.78
N GLY A 237 7.26 26.23 12.15
CA GLY A 237 6.83 27.60 11.86
C GLY A 237 7.10 28.01 10.41
N LEU A 238 6.28 28.92 9.90
CA LEU A 238 6.57 29.58 8.63
C LEU A 238 7.71 30.60 8.84
N ILE A 239 8.80 30.42 8.10
CA ILE A 239 9.92 31.38 8.04
C ILE A 239 9.63 32.47 7.00
N LEU A 240 8.87 32.14 5.95
CA LEU A 240 8.48 33.08 4.90
C LEU A 240 6.95 33.22 4.86
N ASP A 241 6.48 34.44 5.12
CA ASP A 241 5.10 34.83 4.90
C ASP A 241 5.04 36.21 4.25
N PHE A 242 4.39 36.27 3.09
CA PHE A 242 4.24 37.46 2.26
C PHE A 242 2.78 37.68 1.84
N HIS A 243 1.87 36.77 2.21
CA HIS A 243 0.52 36.81 1.65
C HIS A 243 -0.59 36.31 2.57
N LEU A 244 -0.30 35.64 3.70
CA LEU A 244 -1.35 35.22 4.60
C LEU A 244 -1.84 36.43 5.39
N THR A 245 -3.16 36.66 5.39
CA THR A 245 -3.79 37.78 6.10
C THR A 245 -3.99 37.53 7.62
N HIS A 246 -3.49 36.40 8.14
CA HIS A 246 -3.66 35.96 9.54
C HIS A 246 -5.13 35.87 10.01
N GLY A 247 -6.07 35.59 9.10
CA GLY A 247 -7.50 35.53 9.45
C GLY A 247 -8.11 36.90 9.77
N LYS A 248 -7.44 38.01 9.41
CA LYS A 248 -8.09 39.32 9.33
C LYS A 248 -8.76 39.41 7.97
N GLU A 249 -10.05 39.09 7.94
CA GLU A 249 -10.90 39.46 6.81
C GLU A 249 -10.76 40.98 6.59
N ASP A 250 -10.36 41.36 5.37
CA ASP A 250 -10.43 42.75 4.91
C ASP A 250 -11.88 43.24 5.11
N LYS A 251 -12.03 44.31 5.89
CA LYS A 251 -13.27 45.08 6.01
C LYS A 251 -13.64 45.75 4.69
#